data_AF-A0A2V7EY97-F1
#
_entry.id   AF-A0A2V7EY97-F1
#
_cell.length_a   1.000
_cell.length_b   1.000
_cell.length_c   1.000
_cell.angle_alpha   90.00
_cell.angle_beta   90.00
_cell.angle_gamma   90.00
#
_symmetry.space_group_name_H-M   'P 1'
#
loop_
_entity.id
_entity.type
_entity.pdbx_description
1 polymer ?
#
loop_
_entity_poly.entity_id
_entity_poly.type
_entity_poly.pdbx_seq_one_letter_code
_entity_poly.pdbx_strand_id
1 'polypeptide(L)'
;MVDVTVRGPIDERTGMVIDLGELKRVVTETVVDRFDHADLNADPLFRDRVPTTENIALAVWDLLAPKLGPDRLAAVRVWEDSTLFVDYDGS
;
A
#
# COMPACT_ATOMS: atom_id res chain seq x y z
N MET A 1 0.38 -1.19 -10.68
CA MET A 1 1.17 -0.10 -10.01
C MET A 1 0.50 0.23 -8.68
N VAL A 2 1.24 0.66 -7.67
CA VAL A 2 0.68 0.99 -6.35
C VAL A 2 1.10 2.40 -5.95
N ASP A 3 0.13 3.26 -5.62
CA ASP A 3 0.39 4.55 -5.00
C ASP A 3 0.01 4.49 -3.52
N VAL A 4 0.86 5.06 -2.66
CA VAL A 4 0.66 5.11 -1.22
C VAL A 4 0.60 6.57 -0.79
N THR A 5 -0.54 6.97 -0.24
CA THR A 5 -0.76 8.31 0.30
C THR A 5 -0.64 8.26 1.81
N VAL A 6 0.21 9.12 2.36
CA VAL A 6 0.37 9.30 3.81
C VAL A 6 -0.11 10.67 4.25
N ARG A 7 -0.58 10.78 5.50
CA ARG A 7 -1.01 12.02 6.13
C ARG A 7 -0.38 12.18 7.51
N GLY A 8 -0.23 13.42 7.94
CA GLY A 8 0.32 13.74 9.25
C GLY A 8 0.79 15.19 9.30
N PRO A 9 1.27 15.63 10.48
CA PRO A 9 1.88 16.95 10.63
C PRO A 9 3.16 17.04 9.80
N ILE A 10 3.46 18.23 9.31
CA ILE A 10 4.74 18.53 8.66
C ILE A 10 5.77 18.76 9.76
N ASP A 11 6.87 18.00 9.75
CA ASP A 11 7.99 18.24 10.66
C ASP A 11 8.65 19.60 10.35
N GLU A 12 8.75 20.47 11.36
CA GLU A 12 9.24 21.85 11.18
C GLU A 12 10.71 21.93 10.74
N ARG A 13 11.51 20.89 11.01
CA ARG A 13 12.93 20.85 10.69
C ARG A 13 13.17 20.28 9.29
N THR A 14 12.42 19.25 8.90
CA THR A 14 12.63 18.57 7.61
C THR A 14 11.67 19.05 6.52
N GLY A 15 10.54 19.66 6.87
CA GLY A 15 9.50 20.06 5.94
C GLY A 15 8.72 18.88 5.34
N MET A 16 8.80 17.69 5.94
CA MET A 16 8.17 16.46 5.43
C MET A 16 7.20 15.86 6.45
N VAL A 17 6.17 15.16 5.95
CA VAL A 17 5.26 14.35 6.80
C VAL A 17 5.94 13.05 7.27
N ILE A 18 6.74 12.45 6.37
CA ILE A 18 7.57 11.28 6.61
C ILE A 18 8.81 11.38 5.73
N ASP A 19 9.92 10.77 6.15
CA ASP A 19 11.07 10.61 5.27
C ASP A 19 10.69 9.75 4.05
N LEU A 20 10.90 10.28 2.84
CA LEU A 20 10.52 9.59 1.61
C LEU A 20 11.36 8.33 1.35
N GLY A 21 12.60 8.28 1.85
CA GLY A 21 13.45 7.10 1.79
C GLY A 21 12.92 5.99 2.69
N GLU A 22 12.50 6.33 3.90
CA GLU A 22 11.83 5.41 4.82
C GLU A 22 10.51 4.89 4.23
N LEU A 23 9.65 5.78 3.72
CA LEU A 23 8.38 5.39 3.10
C LEU A 23 8.61 4.44 1.92
N LYS A 24 9.53 4.79 1.01
CA LYS A 24 9.88 3.94 -0.13
C LYS A 24 10.34 2.56 0.34
N ARG A 25 11.24 2.51 1.33
CA ARG A 25 11.77 1.26 1.87
C ARG A 25 10.66 0.38 2.46
N VAL A 26 9.78 0.95 3.29
CA VAL A 26 8.66 0.21 3.89
C VAL A 26 7.73 -0.34 2.82
N VAL A 27 7.36 0.46 1.82
CA VAL A 27 6.48 0.02 0.73
C VAL A 27 7.13 -1.05 -0.13
N THR A 28 8.42 -0.89 -0.47
CA THR A 28 9.16 -1.88 -1.25
C THR A 28 9.24 -3.22 -0.53
N GLU A 29 9.75 -3.25 0.70
CA GLU A 29 9.95 -4.49 1.47
C GLU A 29 8.62 -5.20 1.79
N THR A 30 7.54 -4.44 1.98
CA THR A 30 6.25 -4.99 2.44
C THR A 30 5.36 -5.44 1.29
N VAL A 31 5.39 -4.71 0.16
CA VAL A 31 4.42 -4.85 -0.93
C VAL A 31 5.11 -5.22 -2.22
N VAL A 32 6.06 -4.40 -2.69
CA VAL A 32 6.66 -4.58 -4.02
C VAL A 32 7.41 -5.90 -4.08
N ASP A 33 8.33 -6.15 -3.15
CA ASP A 33 9.15 -7.37 -3.14
C ASP A 33 8.33 -8.65 -2.95
N ARG A 34 7.14 -8.54 -2.34
CA ARG A 34 6.23 -9.67 -2.13
C ARG A 34 5.47 -10.06 -3.40
N PHE A 35 4.98 -9.06 -4.13
CA PHE A 35 4.03 -9.29 -5.23
C PHE A 35 4.65 -9.15 -6.62
N ASP A 36 5.85 -8.55 -6.72
CA ASP A 36 6.55 -8.45 -8.00
C ASP A 36 6.90 -9.85 -8.52
N HIS A 37 6.49 -10.14 -9.76
CA HIS A 37 6.65 -11.44 -10.42
C HIS A 37 6.04 -12.65 -9.65
N ALA A 38 5.12 -12.43 -8.70
CA ALA A 38 4.49 -13.49 -7.92
C ALA A 38 3.16 -13.99 -8.54
N ASP A 39 2.82 -15.26 -8.29
CA ASP A 39 1.46 -15.76 -8.54
C ASP A 39 0.56 -15.44 -7.35
N LEU A 40 -0.31 -14.44 -7.52
CA LEU A 40 -1.23 -13.99 -6.48
C LEU A 40 -2.21 -15.09 -6.04
N ASN A 41 -2.59 -16.03 -6.91
CA ASN A 41 -3.50 -17.11 -6.53
C ASN A 41 -2.85 -18.14 -5.59
N ALA A 42 -1.51 -18.22 -5.60
CA ALA A 42 -0.75 -19.07 -4.71
C ALA A 42 -0.40 -18.39 -3.38
N ASP A 43 -0.57 -17.07 -3.27
CA ASP A 43 -0.26 -16.32 -2.06
C ASP A 43 -1.31 -16.62 -0.96
N PRO A 44 -0.88 -16.96 0.28
CA PRO A 44 -1.78 -17.21 1.40
C PRO A 44 -2.81 -16.10 1.66
N LEU A 45 -2.53 -14.84 1.29
CA LEU A 45 -3.45 -13.72 1.44
C LEU A 45 -4.70 -13.87 0.57
N PHE A 46 -4.65 -14.64 -0.51
CA PHE A 46 -5.75 -14.82 -1.47
C PHE A 46 -6.30 -16.25 -1.49
N ARG A 47 -6.02 -17.05 -0.45
CA ARG A 47 -6.51 -18.43 -0.38
C ARG A 47 -8.05 -18.53 -0.41
N ASP A 48 -8.70 -17.62 0.30
CA ASP A 48 -10.17 -17.61 0.48
C ASP A 48 -10.84 -16.45 -0.28
N ARG A 49 -10.10 -15.73 -1.14
CA ARG A 49 -10.61 -14.58 -1.91
C ARG A 49 -9.92 -14.47 -3.27
N VAL A 50 -10.66 -14.13 -4.31
CA VAL A 50 -10.11 -13.88 -5.65
C VAL A 50 -9.21 -12.64 -5.62
N PRO A 51 -8.01 -12.65 -6.23
CA PRO A 51 -7.10 -11.50 -6.25
C PRO A 51 -7.56 -10.41 -7.24
N THR A 52 -8.76 -9.88 -7.04
CA THR A 52 -9.25 -8.69 -7.77
C THR A 52 -8.51 -7.44 -7.30
N THR A 53 -8.55 -6.39 -8.10
CA THR A 53 -7.89 -5.10 -7.79
C THR A 53 -8.36 -4.54 -6.44
N GLU A 54 -9.62 -4.72 -6.06
CA GLU A 54 -10.16 -4.34 -4.74
C GLU A 54 -9.56 -5.16 -3.60
N ASN A 55 -9.49 -6.49 -3.75
CA ASN A 55 -8.92 -7.37 -2.74
C ASN A 55 -7.40 -7.15 -2.59
N ILE A 56 -6.72 -6.78 -3.67
CA ILE A 56 -5.31 -6.39 -3.63
C ILE A 56 -5.16 -5.07 -2.87
N ALA A 57 -6.00 -4.06 -3.13
CA ALA A 57 -5.95 -2.79 -2.39
C ALA A 57 -6.14 -2.99 -0.88
N LEU A 58 -7.10 -3.83 -0.49
CA LEU A 58 -7.31 -4.25 0.91
C LEU A 58 -6.07 -4.94 1.49
N ALA A 59 -5.50 -5.92 0.77
CA ALA A 59 -4.32 -6.64 1.23
C ALA A 59 -3.10 -5.71 1.39
N VAL A 60 -2.89 -4.78 0.46
CA VAL A 60 -1.81 -3.78 0.54
C VAL A 60 -2.00 -2.88 1.76
N TRP A 61 -3.23 -2.40 2.00
CA TRP A 61 -3.55 -1.61 3.18
C TRP A 61 -3.27 -2.39 4.48
N ASP A 62 -3.77 -3.62 4.60
CA ASP A 62 -3.59 -4.46 5.79
C ASP A 62 -2.12 -4.72 6.11
N LEU A 63 -1.28 -4.83 5.07
CA LEU A 63 0.16 -4.99 5.22
C LEU A 63 0.86 -3.69 5.63
N LEU A 64 0.46 -2.54 5.08
CA LEU A 64 1.14 -1.25 5.30
C LEU A 64 0.68 -0.52 6.57
N ALA A 65 -0.60 -0.56 6.91
CA ALA A 65 -1.18 0.14 8.06
C ALA A 65 -0.42 -0.13 9.39
N PRO A 66 -0.08 -1.38 9.76
CA PRO A 66 0.68 -1.64 10.99
C PRO A 66 2.15 -1.19 10.92
N LYS A 67 2.72 -1.01 9.72
CA LYS A 67 4.11 -0.58 9.52
C LYS A 67 4.26 0.95 9.55
N LEU A 68 3.29 1.66 8.98
CA LEU A 68 3.28 3.12 8.89
C LEU A 68 2.57 3.79 10.08
N GLY A 69 1.68 3.04 10.75
CA GLY A 69 0.78 3.52 11.79
C GLY A 69 -0.61 3.83 11.22
N PRO A 70 -1.70 3.40 11.89
CA PRO A 70 -3.06 3.46 11.35
C PRO A 70 -3.53 4.89 11.04
N ASP A 71 -3.02 5.89 11.75
CA ASP A 71 -3.41 7.29 11.54
C ASP A 71 -2.65 7.96 10.39
N ARG A 72 -1.52 7.37 9.95
CA ARG A 72 -0.64 7.93 8.92
C ARG A 72 -0.95 7.44 7.53
N LEU A 73 -1.36 6.19 7.35
CA LEU A 73 -1.78 5.70 6.04
C LEU A 73 -3.13 6.34 5.70
N ALA A 74 -3.17 7.11 4.61
CA ALA A 74 -4.35 7.88 4.23
C ALA A 74 -5.13 7.21 3.10
N ALA A 75 -4.43 6.68 2.10
CA ALA A 75 -5.02 5.95 1.00
C ALA A 75 -3.99 5.02 0.35
N VAL A 76 -4.47 3.92 -0.21
CA VAL A 76 -3.75 3.06 -1.14
C VAL A 76 -4.52 3.06 -2.46
N ARG A 77 -3.81 3.31 -3.57
CA ARG A 77 -4.34 3.12 -4.91
C ARG A 77 -3.65 1.95 -5.57
N VAL A 78 -4.42 1.01 -6.11
CA VAL A 78 -3.91 -0.08 -6.94
C VAL A 78 -4.43 0.08 -8.35
N TRP A 79 -3.50 0.15 -9.30
CA TRP A 79 -3.78 0.26 -10.72
C TRP A 79 -3.70 -1.13 -11.37
N GLU A 80 -4.80 -1.52 -12.02
CA GLU A 80 -4.87 -2.70 -12.87
C GLU A 80 -4.23 -2.41 -14.23
N ASP A 81 -4.55 -1.25 -14.79
CA ASP A 81 -3.93 -0.69 -15.99
C ASP A 81 -3.80 0.84 -15.90
N SER A 82 -3.59 1.54 -17.02
CA SER A 82 -3.43 3.01 -17.03
C SER A 82 -4.74 3.79 -16.82
N THR A 83 -5.89 3.11 -16.84
CA THR A 83 -7.24 3.69 -16.81
C THR A 83 -8.11 3.12 -15.70
N LEU A 84 -7.88 1.87 -15.28
CA LEU A 84 -8.56 1.21 -14.18
C LEU A 84 -7.71 1.18 -12.91
N PHE A 85 -8.30 1.65 -11.82
CA PHE A 85 -7.71 1.60 -10.49
C PHE A 85 -8.78 1.50 -9.41
N VAL A 86 -8.34 1.07 -8.23
CA VAL A 86 -9.14 1.07 -6.99
C VAL A 86 -8.41 1.91 -5.96
N ASP A 87 -9.14 2.81 -5.31
CA ASP A 87 -8.72 3.51 -4.10
C ASP A 87 -9.30 2.83 -2.87
N TYR A 88 -8.50 2.71 -1.82
CA TYR A 88 -8.92 2.27 -0.50
C TYR A 88 -8.35 3.21 0.57
N ASP A 89 -9.23 3.77 1.41
CA ASP A 89 -8.91 4.78 2.44
C ASP A 89 -9.09 4.27 3.88
N GLY A 90 -9.34 2.97 4.04
CA GLY A 90 -9.55 2.33 5.34
C GLY A 90 -11.00 2.21 5.79
N SER A 91 -11.98 2.49 4.90
CA SER A 91 -13.42 2.39 5.17
C SER A 91 -14.18 1.37 4.33
#